data_AF-A0A841VL68-F1
#
_entry.id   AF-A0A841VL68-F1
#
_cell.length_a   1.000
_cell.length_b   1.000
_cell.length_c   1.000
_cell.angle_alpha   90.00
_cell.angle_beta   90.00
_cell.angle_gamma   90.00
#
_symmetry.space_group_name_H-M   'P 1'
#
loop_
_entity.id
_entity.type
_entity.pdbx_description
1 polymer ?
#
loop_
_entity_poly.entity_id
_entity_poly.type
_entity_poly.pdbx_seq_one_letter_code
_entity_poly.pdbx_strand_id
1 'polypeptide(L)'
;MPWIAPLFGFFQWLVLRKYSRRLGWWVLVSAYTWITTYFIIILFEVGAKILEAVPKGELLVIGVSVNIQVLWTSILVALLGSSVIGVCQWLVMRNHIQCAGWWILASSMGGVGRGFVSVVLQPVVDPIIADIAGSLAYSAVTGMALVWLLQNRIKRRLEREMYLI
;
A
#
# COMPACT_ATOMS: atom_id res chain seq x y z
N MET A 1 7.24 -3.55 -10.73
CA MET A 1 6.68 -3.32 -12.09
C MET A 1 5.22 -2.86 -12.04
N PRO A 2 4.78 -1.92 -12.90
CA PRO A 2 3.45 -1.31 -12.81
C PRO A 2 2.28 -2.23 -13.19
N TRP A 3 2.54 -3.34 -13.89
CA TRP A 3 1.50 -4.23 -14.44
C TRP A 3 0.83 -5.16 -13.42
N ILE A 4 1.43 -5.36 -12.24
CA ILE A 4 0.90 -6.27 -11.20
C ILE A 4 -0.09 -5.53 -10.28
N ALA A 5 0.03 -4.19 -10.18
CA ALA A 5 -0.82 -3.34 -9.36
C ALA A 5 -2.33 -3.45 -9.63
N PRO A 6 -2.81 -3.55 -10.89
CA PRO A 6 -4.22 -3.72 -11.20
C PRO A 6 -4.81 -5.02 -10.65
N LEU A 7 -4.02 -6.10 -10.57
CA LEU A 7 -4.47 -7.39 -10.04
C LEU A 7 -4.81 -7.28 -8.54
N PHE A 8 -4.00 -6.56 -7.78
CA PHE A 8 -4.27 -6.34 -6.35
C PHE A 8 -5.50 -5.45 -6.13
N GLY A 9 -5.64 -4.39 -6.92
CA GLY A 9 -6.84 -3.56 -6.93
C GLY A 9 -8.11 -4.36 -7.28
N PHE A 10 -7.98 -5.34 -8.17
CA PHE A 10 -9.06 -6.26 -8.54
C PHE A 10 -9.48 -7.18 -7.39
N PHE A 11 -8.53 -7.76 -6.65
CA PHE A 11 -8.84 -8.59 -5.47
C PHE A 11 -9.51 -7.78 -4.35
N GLN A 12 -9.02 -6.57 -4.07
CA GLN A 12 -9.67 -5.65 -3.12
C GLN A 12 -11.08 -5.26 -3.57
N TRP A 13 -11.27 -5.07 -4.87
CA TRP A 13 -12.57 -4.78 -5.46
C TRP A 13 -13.56 -5.94 -5.32
N LEU A 14 -13.15 -7.20 -5.51
CA LEU A 14 -14.04 -8.36 -5.34
C LEU A 14 -14.65 -8.39 -3.92
N VAL A 15 -13.85 -8.08 -2.90
CA VAL A 15 -14.33 -7.99 -1.52
C VAL A 15 -15.31 -6.82 -1.36
N LEU A 16 -14.97 -5.63 -1.87
CA LEU A 16 -15.82 -4.44 -1.79
C LEU A 16 -17.13 -4.57 -2.56
N ARG A 17 -17.14 -5.28 -3.69
CA ARG A 17 -18.33 -5.53 -4.53
C ARG A 17 -19.42 -6.27 -3.75
N LYS A 18 -19.04 -7.10 -2.78
CA LYS A 18 -19.99 -7.80 -1.89
C LYS A 18 -20.78 -6.83 -0.99
N TYR A 19 -20.25 -5.62 -0.73
CA TYR A 19 -20.83 -4.66 0.21
C TYR A 19 -21.37 -3.38 -0.45
N SER A 20 -20.91 -3.00 -1.64
CA SER A 20 -21.46 -1.85 -2.39
C SER A 20 -21.30 -1.99 -3.90
N ARG A 21 -22.43 -2.00 -4.62
CA ARG A 21 -22.49 -2.05 -6.10
C ARG A 21 -21.90 -0.82 -6.80
N ARG A 22 -21.74 0.32 -6.10
CA ARG A 22 -21.21 1.58 -6.67
C ARG A 22 -19.68 1.65 -6.72
N LEU A 23 -18.96 0.70 -6.11
CA LEU A 23 -17.49 0.69 -6.06
C LEU A 23 -16.83 0.10 -7.32
N GLY A 24 -17.55 -0.05 -8.43
CA GLY A 24 -16.99 -0.49 -9.73
C GLY A 24 -15.80 0.35 -10.21
N TRP A 25 -15.80 1.65 -9.89
CA TRP A 25 -14.73 2.59 -10.24
C TRP A 25 -13.46 2.43 -9.40
N TRP A 26 -13.48 1.62 -8.34
CA TRP A 26 -12.35 1.47 -7.42
C TRP A 26 -11.07 0.93 -8.09
N VAL A 27 -11.24 -0.02 -9.02
CA VAL A 27 -10.12 -0.58 -9.78
C VAL A 27 -9.49 0.47 -10.70
N LEU A 28 -10.33 1.28 -11.37
CA LEU A 28 -9.86 2.37 -12.23
C LEU A 28 -9.13 3.45 -11.43
N VAL A 29 -9.67 3.86 -10.28
CA VAL A 29 -9.01 4.82 -9.39
C VAL A 29 -7.67 4.26 -8.90
N SER A 30 -7.62 3.00 -8.49
CA SER A 30 -6.39 2.38 -7.99
C SER A 30 -5.33 2.27 -9.09
N ALA A 31 -5.72 1.87 -10.30
CA ALA A 31 -4.82 1.79 -11.46
C ALA A 31 -4.31 3.17 -11.88
N TYR A 32 -5.21 4.15 -11.99
CA TYR A 32 -4.85 5.54 -12.35
C TYR A 32 -3.92 6.18 -11.32
N THR A 33 -4.18 5.95 -10.03
CA THR A 33 -3.35 6.51 -8.95
C THR A 33 -1.95 5.91 -8.96
N TRP A 34 -1.83 4.61 -9.23
CA TRP A 34 -0.53 3.95 -9.37
C TRP A 34 0.31 4.53 -10.50
N ILE A 35 -0.29 4.72 -11.67
CA ILE A 35 0.38 5.31 -12.84
C ILE A 35 0.82 6.74 -12.52
N THR A 36 -0.09 7.55 -11.97
CA THR A 36 0.18 8.95 -11.62
C THR A 36 1.28 9.06 -10.58
N THR A 37 1.27 8.21 -9.55
CA THR A 37 2.27 8.18 -8.49
C THR A 37 3.65 7.79 -9.02
N TYR A 38 3.71 6.77 -9.89
CA TYR A 38 4.94 6.35 -10.52
C TYR A 38 5.53 7.47 -11.41
N PHE A 39 4.67 8.15 -12.16
CA PHE A 39 5.05 9.28 -12.99
C PHE A 39 5.60 10.45 -12.16
N ILE A 40 4.96 10.78 -11.04
CA ILE A 40 5.44 11.82 -10.10
C ILE A 40 6.82 11.43 -9.53
N ILE A 41 7.01 10.19 -9.08
CA ILE A 41 8.28 9.74 -8.50
C ILE A 41 9.43 9.89 -9.50
N ILE A 42 9.19 9.55 -10.78
CA ILE A 42 10.18 9.69 -11.85
C ILE A 42 10.41 11.17 -12.18
N LEU A 43 9.33 11.94 -12.39
CA LEU A 43 9.42 13.33 -12.84
C LEU A 43 10.14 14.23 -11.83
N PHE A 44 9.96 13.98 -10.54
CA PHE A 44 10.63 14.74 -9.48
C PHE A 44 11.97 14.15 -9.03
N GLU A 45 12.43 13.09 -9.71
CA GLU A 45 13.67 12.36 -9.40
C GLU A 45 13.80 12.02 -7.90
N VAL A 46 12.67 11.64 -7.30
CA VAL A 46 12.55 11.48 -5.85
C VAL A 46 13.57 10.46 -5.33
N GLY A 47 13.81 9.39 -6.10
CA GLY A 47 14.81 8.38 -5.77
C GLY A 47 16.24 8.94 -5.71
N ALA A 48 16.62 9.79 -6.65
CA ALA A 48 17.97 10.38 -6.70
C ALA A 48 18.18 11.35 -5.53
N LYS A 49 17.20 12.21 -5.24
CA LYS A 49 17.26 13.14 -4.11
C LYS A 49 17.34 12.43 -2.76
N ILE A 50 16.64 11.31 -2.60
CA ILE A 50 16.73 10.48 -1.40
C ILE A 50 18.12 9.83 -1.31
N LEU A 51 18.66 9.33 -2.42
CA LEU A 51 19.98 8.69 -2.45
C LEU A 51 21.09 9.64 -1.98
N GLU A 52 21.00 10.92 -2.35
CA GLU A 52 21.94 11.97 -1.93
C GLU A 52 21.80 12.34 -0.45
N ALA A 53 20.58 12.27 0.10
CA ALA A 53 20.29 12.63 1.48
C ALA A 53 20.60 11.49 2.49
N VAL A 54 20.79 10.26 2.03
CA VAL A 54 20.93 9.07 2.90
C VAL A 54 22.40 8.67 3.07
N PRO A 55 22.83 8.34 4.31
CA PRO A 55 24.20 7.89 4.58
C PRO A 55 24.54 6.58 3.84
N LYS A 56 25.79 6.50 3.37
CA LYS A 56 26.35 5.30 2.74
C LYS A 56 26.72 4.26 3.80
N GLY A 57 26.53 2.99 3.48
CA GLY A 57 26.99 1.87 4.30
C GLY A 57 26.25 0.57 3.98
N GLU A 58 26.62 -0.48 4.72
CA GLU A 58 26.01 -1.80 4.64
C GLU A 58 25.46 -2.20 6.01
N LEU A 59 24.29 -2.83 6.00
CA LEU A 59 23.62 -3.35 7.18
C LEU A 59 23.46 -4.86 7.01
N LEU A 60 23.92 -5.64 7.98
CA LEU A 60 23.69 -7.08 8.00
C LEU A 60 22.30 -7.36 8.59
N VAL A 61 21.37 -7.80 7.75
CA VAL A 61 20.01 -8.18 8.15
C VAL A 61 19.85 -9.68 7.96
N ILE A 62 19.72 -10.43 9.05
CA ILE A 62 19.47 -11.89 9.01
C ILE A 62 20.55 -12.60 8.15
N GLY A 63 21.82 -12.20 8.32
CA GLY A 63 22.95 -12.78 7.57
C GLY A 63 23.09 -12.29 6.12
N VAL A 64 22.23 -11.39 5.65
CA VAL A 64 22.29 -10.78 4.32
C VAL A 64 22.85 -9.36 4.40
N SER A 65 23.89 -9.04 3.63
CA SER A 65 24.37 -7.65 3.52
C SER A 65 23.39 -6.85 2.65
N VAL A 66 22.83 -5.80 3.23
CA VAL A 66 21.89 -4.88 2.60
C VAL A 66 22.50 -3.49 2.54
N ASN A 67 22.53 -2.90 1.34
CA ASN A 67 22.98 -1.52 1.17
C ASN A 67 21.99 -0.55 1.83
N ILE A 68 22.48 0.27 2.75
CA ILE A 68 21.68 1.24 3.53
C ILE A 68 20.97 2.24 2.61
N GLN A 69 21.63 2.71 1.57
CA GLN A 69 21.04 3.66 0.63
C GLN A 69 19.88 3.02 -0.15
N VAL A 70 20.08 1.79 -0.63
CA VAL A 70 19.03 1.05 -1.36
C VAL A 70 17.84 0.76 -0.45
N LEU A 71 18.09 0.40 0.81
CA LEU A 71 17.05 0.16 1.81
C LEU A 71 16.19 1.40 2.06
N TRP A 72 16.81 2.52 2.45
CA TRP A 72 16.08 3.74 2.75
C TRP A 72 15.38 4.31 1.52
N THR A 73 16.03 4.29 0.36
CA THR A 73 15.41 4.75 -0.90
C THR A 73 14.18 3.93 -1.23
N SER A 74 14.26 2.60 -1.11
CA SER A 74 13.13 1.71 -1.40
C SER A 74 11.98 1.90 -0.41
N ILE A 75 12.27 2.03 0.89
CA ILE A 75 11.27 2.27 1.92
C ILE A 75 10.58 3.62 1.71
N LEU A 76 11.35 4.69 1.52
CA LEU A 76 10.81 6.05 1.39
C LEU A 76 10.02 6.23 0.10
N VAL A 77 10.51 5.72 -1.03
CA VAL A 77 9.76 5.73 -2.29
C VAL A 77 8.47 4.93 -2.18
N ALA A 78 8.51 3.74 -1.55
CA ALA A 78 7.32 2.92 -1.36
C ALA A 78 6.31 3.55 -0.39
N LEU A 79 6.79 4.18 0.69
CA LEU A 79 5.98 4.94 1.66
C LEU A 79 5.30 6.12 0.99
N LEU A 80 6.05 6.96 0.27
CA LEU A 80 5.49 8.13 -0.42
C LEU A 80 4.45 7.68 -1.44
N GLY A 81 4.79 6.66 -2.24
CA GLY A 81 3.87 6.14 -3.26
C GLY A 81 2.60 5.57 -2.65
N SER A 82 2.71 4.74 -1.61
CA SER A 82 1.55 4.17 -0.95
C SER A 82 0.73 5.19 -0.17
N SER A 83 1.34 6.26 0.34
CA SER A 83 0.62 7.35 1.00
C SER A 83 -0.24 8.13 0.02
N VAL A 84 0.29 8.46 -1.17
CA VAL A 84 -0.49 9.10 -2.24
C VAL A 84 -1.67 8.22 -2.65
N ILE A 85 -1.42 6.92 -2.86
CA ILE A 85 -2.46 5.94 -3.17
C ILE A 85 -3.50 5.87 -2.05
N GLY A 86 -3.05 5.79 -0.80
CA GLY A 86 -3.90 5.75 0.38
C GLY A 86 -4.80 6.98 0.52
N VAL A 87 -4.28 8.18 0.23
CA VAL A 87 -5.06 9.42 0.23
C VAL A 87 -6.11 9.42 -0.88
N CYS A 88 -5.77 9.03 -2.11
CA CYS A 88 -6.73 8.94 -3.21
C CYS A 88 -7.84 7.92 -2.91
N GLN A 89 -7.48 6.75 -2.38
CA GLN A 89 -8.43 5.73 -1.97
C GLN A 89 -9.29 6.20 -0.79
N TRP A 90 -8.70 6.93 0.16
CA TRP A 90 -9.42 7.54 1.28
C TRP A 90 -10.46 8.56 0.81
N LEU A 91 -10.15 9.41 -0.17
CA LEU A 91 -11.10 10.39 -0.72
C LEU A 91 -12.36 9.73 -1.30
N VAL A 92 -12.23 8.53 -1.86
CA VAL A 92 -13.37 7.75 -2.35
C VAL A 92 -14.14 7.08 -1.20
N MET A 93 -13.41 6.55 -0.20
CA MET A 93 -14.01 5.85 0.96
C MET A 93 -14.65 6.79 2.00
N ARG A 94 -14.19 8.04 2.12
CA ARG A 94 -14.66 8.97 3.17
C ARG A 94 -16.17 9.22 3.11
N ASN A 95 -16.75 9.14 1.91
CA ASN A 95 -18.19 9.32 1.70
C ASN A 95 -19.02 8.08 2.06
N HIS A 96 -18.39 6.92 2.27
CA HIS A 96 -19.07 5.62 2.44
C HIS A 96 -18.78 4.94 3.78
N ILE A 97 -17.65 5.25 4.44
CA ILE A 97 -17.19 4.56 5.66
C ILE A 97 -16.76 5.58 6.72
N GLN A 98 -17.45 5.60 7.86
CA GLN A 98 -17.00 6.30 9.07
C GLN A 98 -15.72 5.61 9.59
N CYS A 99 -14.64 6.37 9.81
CA CYS A 99 -13.26 5.92 10.12
C CYS A 99 -12.36 5.57 8.92
N ALA A 100 -12.67 6.06 7.71
CA ALA A 100 -11.78 5.88 6.56
C ALA A 100 -10.35 6.44 6.77
N GLY A 101 -10.10 7.35 7.71
CA GLY A 101 -8.77 7.92 7.97
C GLY A 101 -7.69 6.89 8.36
N TRP A 102 -8.08 5.77 8.99
CA TRP A 102 -7.17 4.66 9.31
C TRP A 102 -6.63 3.95 8.05
N TRP A 103 -7.30 4.12 6.92
CA TRP A 103 -6.88 3.55 5.64
C TRP A 103 -5.52 4.10 5.19
N ILE A 104 -5.29 5.40 5.39
CA ILE A 104 -4.04 6.05 4.99
C ILE A 104 -2.87 5.42 5.75
N LEU A 105 -3.01 5.25 7.07
CA LEU A 105 -1.99 4.61 7.91
C LEU A 105 -1.72 3.17 7.47
N ALA A 106 -2.77 2.40 7.17
CA ALA A 106 -2.62 1.03 6.69
C ALA A 106 -1.89 0.95 5.34
N SER A 107 -2.20 1.86 4.40
CA SER A 107 -1.50 1.97 3.12
C SER A 107 -0.04 2.39 3.29
N SER A 108 0.25 3.37 4.14
CA SER A 108 1.62 3.78 4.45
C SER A 108 2.43 2.63 5.04
N MET A 109 1.88 1.91 6.03
CA MET A 109 2.53 0.75 6.64
C MET A 109 2.76 -0.39 5.65
N GLY A 110 1.79 -0.68 4.78
CA GLY A 110 1.97 -1.65 3.71
C GLY A 110 3.12 -1.28 2.77
N GLY A 111 3.27 0.03 2.46
CA GLY A 111 4.33 0.53 1.59
C GLY A 111 5.72 0.32 2.18
N VAL A 112 5.88 0.62 3.48
CA VAL A 112 7.11 0.32 4.22
C VAL A 112 7.42 -1.18 4.16
N GLY A 113 6.42 -2.02 4.43
CA GLY A 113 6.56 -3.47 4.37
C GLY A 113 7.04 -3.96 3.00
N ARG A 114 6.47 -3.42 1.92
CA ARG A 114 6.91 -3.73 0.55
C ARG A 114 8.36 -3.34 0.29
N GLY A 115 8.73 -2.10 0.62
CA GLY A 115 10.09 -1.61 0.40
C GLY A 115 11.13 -2.43 1.17
N PHE A 116 10.82 -2.77 2.42
CA PHE A 116 11.69 -3.61 3.25
C PHE A 116 11.83 -5.04 2.70
N VAL A 117 10.70 -5.73 2.48
CA VAL A 117 10.71 -7.13 2.00
C VAL A 117 11.40 -7.26 0.65
N SER A 118 11.18 -6.33 -0.27
CA SER A 118 11.82 -6.36 -1.59
C SER A 118 13.33 -6.23 -1.48
N VAL A 119 13.85 -5.32 -0.66
CA VAL A 119 15.29 -5.11 -0.51
C VAL A 119 15.98 -6.26 0.22
N VAL A 120 15.35 -6.82 1.24
CA VAL A 120 15.93 -7.95 2.01
C VAL A 120 16.01 -9.21 1.15
N LEU A 121 15.06 -9.42 0.25
CA LEU A 121 15.03 -10.62 -0.61
C LEU A 121 15.86 -10.47 -1.88
N GLN A 122 16.10 -9.26 -2.39
CA GLN A 122 16.87 -9.01 -3.62
C GLN A 122 18.23 -9.71 -3.69
N PRO A 123 19.02 -9.83 -2.61
CA PRO A 123 20.30 -10.54 -2.65
C PRO A 123 20.17 -12.07 -2.74
N VAL A 124 18.99 -12.62 -2.48
CA VAL A 124 18.75 -14.06 -2.31
C VAL A 124 17.93 -14.64 -3.47
N VAL A 125 17.04 -13.84 -4.06
CA VAL A 125 16.14 -14.26 -5.15
C VAL A 125 16.14 -13.24 -6.27
N ASP A 126 15.60 -13.62 -7.44
CA ASP A 126 15.47 -12.72 -8.57
C ASP A 126 14.74 -11.42 -8.18
N PRO A 127 15.16 -10.25 -8.70
CA PRO A 127 14.54 -8.96 -8.38
C PRO A 127 13.03 -8.93 -8.64
N ILE A 128 12.56 -9.70 -9.63
CA ILE A 128 11.14 -9.85 -9.94
C ILE A 128 10.42 -10.57 -8.80
N ILE A 129 10.98 -11.67 -8.29
CA ILE A 129 10.41 -12.45 -7.18
C ILE A 129 10.40 -11.61 -5.91
N ALA A 130 11.45 -10.83 -5.65
CA ALA A 130 11.54 -9.94 -4.51
C ALA A 130 10.47 -8.81 -4.55
N ASP A 131 10.22 -8.19 -5.71
CA ASP A 131 9.15 -7.18 -5.87
C ASP A 131 7.74 -7.80 -5.71
N ILE A 132 7.54 -9.04 -6.21
CA ILE A 132 6.30 -9.78 -6.00
C ILE A 132 6.08 -10.03 -4.51
N ALA A 133 7.09 -10.54 -3.80
CA ALA A 133 7.02 -10.79 -2.36
C ALA A 133 6.71 -9.51 -1.56
N GLY A 134 7.37 -8.40 -1.88
CA GLY A 134 7.05 -7.10 -1.28
C GLY A 134 5.62 -6.63 -1.57
N SER A 135 5.13 -6.85 -2.80
CA SER A 135 3.76 -6.50 -3.19
C SER A 135 2.70 -7.34 -2.49
N LEU A 136 3.01 -8.61 -2.20
CA LEU A 136 2.17 -9.47 -1.36
C LEU A 136 2.13 -8.98 0.07
N ALA A 137 3.26 -8.54 0.63
CA ALA A 137 3.30 -7.95 1.97
C ALA A 137 2.40 -6.69 2.06
N TYR A 138 2.48 -5.80 1.07
CA TYR A 138 1.57 -4.65 0.94
C TYR A 138 0.09 -5.07 0.91
N SER A 139 -0.22 -6.09 0.12
CA SER A 139 -1.58 -6.58 -0.09
C SER A 139 -2.15 -7.26 1.15
N ALA A 140 -1.32 -7.97 1.92
CA ALA A 140 -1.71 -8.57 3.18
C ALA A 140 -2.09 -7.50 4.22
N VAL A 141 -1.26 -6.46 4.38
CA VAL A 141 -1.52 -5.35 5.31
C VAL A 141 -2.80 -4.61 4.93
N THR A 142 -2.95 -4.23 3.66
CA THR A 142 -4.13 -3.51 3.19
C THR A 142 -5.40 -4.37 3.20
N GLY A 143 -5.30 -5.66 2.89
CA GLY A 143 -6.40 -6.62 2.99
C GLY A 143 -6.89 -6.82 4.43
N MET A 144 -5.97 -6.98 5.38
CA MET A 144 -6.31 -7.06 6.82
C MET A 144 -6.99 -5.79 7.32
N ALA A 145 -6.47 -4.62 6.95
CA ALA A 145 -7.08 -3.34 7.30
C ALA A 145 -8.51 -3.21 6.73
N LEU A 146 -8.74 -3.72 5.51
CA LEU A 146 -10.07 -3.70 4.88
C LEU A 146 -11.06 -4.58 5.64
N VAL A 147 -10.65 -5.79 6.02
CA VAL A 147 -11.47 -6.70 6.83
C VAL A 147 -11.82 -6.07 8.17
N TRP A 148 -10.83 -5.46 8.84
CA TRP A 148 -11.02 -4.78 10.11
C TRP A 148 -12.02 -3.61 10.00
N LEU A 149 -11.89 -2.77 8.97
CA LEU A 149 -12.83 -1.66 8.73
C LEU A 149 -14.25 -2.15 8.45
N LEU A 150 -14.41 -3.24 7.69
CA LEU A 150 -15.71 -3.83 7.40
C LEU A 150 -16.38 -4.39 8.65
N GLN A 151 -15.65 -5.14 9.49
CA GLN A 151 -16.17 -5.68 10.74
C GLN A 151 -16.61 -4.56 11.69
N ASN A 152 -15.81 -3.50 11.81
CA ASN A 152 -16.12 -2.38 12.68
C ASN A 152 -17.38 -1.61 12.23
N ARG A 153 -17.63 -1.54 10.92
CA ARG A 153 -18.88 -0.94 10.38
C ARG A 153 -20.11 -1.78 10.73
N ILE A 154 -20.03 -3.11 10.60
CA ILE A 154 -21.15 -4.02 10.91
C ILE A 154 -21.50 -3.93 12.38
N LYS A 155 -20.49 -4.00 13.26
CA LYS A 155 -20.68 -3.91 14.72
C LYS A 155 -21.40 -2.62 15.12
N ARG A 156 -20.95 -1.46 14.60
CA ARG A 156 -21.57 -0.15 14.89
C ARG A 156 -22.96 0.05 14.28
N ARG A 157 -23.35 -0.75 13.29
CA ARG A 157 -24.74 -0.73 12.78
C ARG A 157 -25.67 -1.49 13.72
N LEU A 158 -25.25 -2.67 14.17
CA LEU A 158 -26.01 -3.49 15.11
C LEU A 158 -26.23 -2.75 16.44
N GLU A 159 -25.19 -2.09 16.97
CA GLU A 159 -25.31 -1.27 18.18
C GLU A 159 -26.35 -0.16 18.01
N ARG A 160 -26.35 0.55 16.87
CA ARG A 160 -27.35 1.61 16.58
C ARG A 160 -28.78 1.09 16.49
N GLU A 161 -28.99 -0.10 15.94
CA GLU A 161 -30.33 -0.71 15.84
C GLU A 161 -30.83 -1.19 17.22
N MET A 162 -29.92 -1.53 18.15
CA MET A 162 -30.26 -1.99 19.50
C MET A 162 -30.63 -0.86 20.48
N TYR A 163 -30.21 0.38 20.23
CA TYR A 163 -30.61 1.56 21.02
C TYR A 163 -31.89 2.25 20.53
N LEU A 164 -32.48 1.76 19.43
CA LEU A 164 -33.73 2.29 18.85
C LEU A 164 -34.95 1.41 19.17
N ILE A 165 -34.78 0.39 20.01
CA ILE A 165 -35.82 -0.51 20.55
C ILE A 165 -35.90 -0.26 22.05
#